data_AF-A0A970BPZ7-F1
#
_entry.id   AF-A0A970BPZ7-F1
#
_cell.length_a   1.000
_cell.length_b   1.000
_cell.length_c   1.000
_cell.angle_alpha   90.00
_cell.angle_beta   90.00
_cell.angle_gamma   90.00
#
_symmetry.space_group_name_H-M   'P 1'
#
loop_
_entity.id
_entity.type
_entity.pdbx_description
1 polymer ?
#
loop_
_entity_poly.entity_id
_entity_poly.type
_entity_poly.pdbx_seq_one_letter_code
_entity_poly.pdbx_strand_id
1 'polypeptide(L)'
;MNKETILTIRKIDFQWEMENPFLFCAHHEDKYPAGNKNQGIDRSQLRGRDIGSDFTVKDGYRMYHGEEVPGFPVHPHRGFETVTVVTEGYVDHFDSLGAYGRYGQGDVQWMTAGKGCQHAEMFPLVHENKPNPLNLFQIWLNLPKQNKFVNPAYKMLWHEDIPLVEEVSTNGTKAAITVIAGQWHGQAAIAPAPDSWAADSSNHVGIFLIRMEAGSSITVPAISSTANRNLYFYSGDSIQIAGEKIAGSNRIKLASDQDITIDSGKSDNYLLLLEAEPINEPVVKYGPFVM
;
A
#
# COMPACT_ATOMS: atom_id res chain seq x y z
N MET A 1 32.67 -11.30 7.19
CA MET A 1 32.32 -9.87 7.26
C MET A 1 30.87 -9.83 7.73
N ASN A 2 30.55 -9.13 8.81
CA ASN A 2 29.14 -8.97 9.22
C ASN A 2 28.43 -8.22 8.09
N LYS A 3 27.48 -8.87 7.43
CA LYS A 3 26.65 -8.20 6.41
C LYS A 3 25.77 -7.19 7.13
N GLU A 4 25.72 -5.98 6.60
CA GLU A 4 24.95 -4.89 7.17
C GLU A 4 23.44 -5.18 7.03
N THR A 5 22.69 -5.16 8.13
CA THR A 5 21.24 -5.46 8.14
C THR A 5 20.40 -4.28 7.65
N ILE A 6 20.74 -3.08 8.10
CA ILE A 6 20.09 -1.82 7.71
C ILE A 6 21.01 -1.14 6.70
N LEU A 7 20.59 -1.07 5.44
CA LEU A 7 21.41 -0.47 4.38
C LEU A 7 21.26 1.04 4.34
N THR A 8 20.03 1.55 4.51
CA THR A 8 19.76 3.00 4.60
C THR A 8 18.45 3.26 5.34
N ILE A 9 18.38 4.40 6.05
CA ILE A 9 17.14 4.92 6.63
C ILE A 9 16.84 6.29 6.01
N ARG A 10 15.59 6.53 5.62
CA ARG A 10 15.12 7.81 5.06
C ARG A 10 13.76 8.16 5.63
N LYS A 11 13.49 9.45 5.83
CA LYS A 11 12.15 9.93 6.19
C LYS A 11 11.17 9.65 5.05
N ILE A 12 9.98 9.19 5.40
CA ILE A 12 8.85 9.13 4.45
C ILE A 12 8.04 10.42 4.51
N ASP A 13 7.46 10.77 3.38
CA ASP A 13 6.51 11.88 3.21
C ASP A 13 5.20 11.32 2.64
N PHE A 14 4.35 12.12 2.01
CA PHE A 14 3.12 11.65 1.36
C PHE A 14 3.38 10.64 0.22
N GLN A 15 4.41 10.88 -0.61
CA GLN A 15 4.86 9.96 -1.66
C GLN A 15 6.18 9.31 -1.26
N TRP A 16 6.21 7.99 -1.31
CA TRP A 16 7.34 7.22 -0.79
C TRP A 16 8.31 6.83 -1.89
N GLU A 17 9.61 6.93 -1.59
CA GLU A 17 10.66 6.43 -2.47
C GLU A 17 10.55 4.90 -2.61
N MET A 18 10.57 4.42 -3.85
CA MET A 18 10.43 3.01 -4.21
C MET A 18 11.69 2.49 -4.88
N GLU A 19 11.83 1.17 -4.87
CA GLU A 19 12.85 0.46 -5.64
C GLU A 19 12.19 -0.56 -6.55
N ASN A 20 12.83 -0.82 -7.68
CA ASN A 20 12.35 -1.77 -8.67
C ASN A 20 12.03 -3.12 -8.00
N PRO A 21 10.86 -3.72 -8.29
CA PRO A 21 9.88 -3.40 -9.34
C PRO A 21 8.76 -2.43 -8.93
N PHE A 22 8.73 -1.96 -7.69
CA PHE A 22 7.76 -0.96 -7.25
C PHE A 22 8.12 0.42 -7.82
N LEU A 23 7.11 1.13 -8.31
CA LEU A 23 7.27 2.39 -9.04
C LEU A 23 6.83 3.60 -8.23
N PHE A 24 5.89 3.40 -7.33
CA PHE A 24 5.23 4.43 -6.56
C PHE A 24 4.51 3.81 -5.36
N CYS A 25 4.51 4.50 -4.22
CA CYS A 25 3.51 4.30 -3.19
C CYS A 25 3.07 5.65 -2.64
N ALA A 26 1.76 5.84 -2.47
CA ALA A 26 1.20 6.92 -1.67
C ALA A 26 0.43 6.35 -0.49
N HIS A 27 0.58 6.99 0.67
CA HIS A 27 -0.20 6.69 1.86
C HIS A 27 -1.25 7.81 2.06
N HIS A 28 -2.51 7.45 1.89
CA HIS A 28 -3.64 8.34 1.99
C HIS A 28 -4.29 8.16 3.36
N GLU A 29 -3.96 9.06 4.29
CA GLU A 29 -4.63 9.17 5.59
C GLU A 29 -5.42 10.49 5.65
N ASP A 30 -6.74 10.40 5.72
CA ASP A 30 -7.63 11.56 5.72
C ASP A 30 -8.76 11.39 6.75
N LYS A 31 -8.91 12.39 7.62
CA LYS A 31 -9.90 12.42 8.70
C LYS A 31 -11.17 13.08 8.22
N TYR A 32 -11.84 12.49 7.24
CA TYR A 32 -13.06 13.08 6.69
C TYR A 32 -14.17 13.19 7.74
N PRO A 33 -14.96 14.28 7.69
CA PRO A 33 -16.08 14.51 8.60
C PRO A 33 -17.26 13.58 8.27
N ALA A 34 -18.41 13.85 8.90
CA ALA A 34 -19.68 13.29 8.45
C ALA A 34 -19.98 13.73 7.01
N GLY A 35 -20.51 12.80 6.22
CA GLY A 35 -20.97 13.03 4.85
C GLY A 35 -22.34 13.69 4.80
N ASN A 36 -22.76 13.97 3.57
CA ASN A 36 -24.13 14.41 3.27
C ASN A 36 -24.90 13.32 2.51
N LYS A 37 -26.15 13.60 2.12
CA LYS A 37 -27.00 12.68 1.33
C LYS A 37 -26.40 12.20 -0.01
N ASN A 38 -25.42 12.92 -0.55
CA ASN A 38 -24.70 12.56 -1.78
C ASN A 38 -23.37 11.86 -1.47
N GLN A 39 -23.14 11.48 -0.21
CA GLN A 39 -21.88 10.88 0.28
C GLN A 39 -20.66 11.77 0.05
N GLY A 40 -20.87 13.08 -0.06
CA GLY A 40 -19.83 14.08 -0.26
C GLY A 40 -19.61 14.95 0.98
N ILE A 41 -18.67 15.88 0.86
CA ILE A 41 -18.38 16.90 1.87
C ILE A 41 -19.45 18.00 1.81
N ASP A 42 -19.86 18.49 2.97
CA ASP A 42 -20.73 19.66 3.03
C ASP A 42 -20.05 20.88 2.40
N ARG A 43 -20.75 21.58 1.49
CA ARG A 43 -20.20 22.72 0.73
C ARG A 43 -19.62 23.83 1.61
N SER A 44 -20.14 24.02 2.83
CA SER A 44 -19.62 25.02 3.77
C SER A 44 -18.17 24.71 4.21
N GLN A 45 -17.77 23.44 4.19
CA GLN A 45 -16.44 22.97 4.57
C GLN A 45 -15.43 23.01 3.40
N LEU A 46 -15.89 23.25 2.18
CA LEU A 46 -15.03 23.37 0.99
C LEU A 46 -14.41 24.77 0.83
N ARG A 47 -14.79 25.72 1.69
CA ARG A 47 -14.35 27.11 1.56
C ARG A 47 -12.83 27.26 1.67
N GLY A 48 -12.24 27.91 0.68
CA GLY A 48 -10.80 28.19 0.63
C GLY A 48 -9.94 26.94 0.43
N ARG A 49 -10.47 25.96 -0.31
CA ARG A 49 -9.74 24.83 -0.89
C ARG A 49 -9.63 25.02 -2.40
N ASP A 50 -8.60 24.43 -3.00
CA ASP A 50 -8.42 24.41 -4.46
C ASP A 50 -9.13 23.19 -5.04
N ILE A 51 -10.45 23.29 -5.20
CA ILE A 51 -11.30 22.15 -5.58
C ILE A 51 -10.93 21.64 -6.99
N GLY A 52 -10.79 20.32 -7.11
CA GLY A 52 -10.26 19.65 -8.31
C GLY A 52 -8.73 19.47 -8.31
N SER A 53 -8.00 20.06 -7.35
CA SER A 53 -6.56 19.86 -7.19
C SER A 53 -6.09 20.06 -5.73
N ASP A 54 -6.90 19.66 -4.75
CA ASP A 54 -6.65 19.87 -3.32
C ASP A 54 -5.82 18.73 -2.71
N PHE A 55 -4.50 18.83 -2.82
CA PHE A 55 -3.56 17.89 -2.21
C PHE A 55 -3.05 18.35 -0.84
N THR A 56 -3.51 19.49 -0.33
CA THR A 56 -3.06 20.04 0.96
C THR A 56 -3.94 19.52 2.07
N VAL A 57 -3.34 18.96 3.12
CA VAL A 57 -4.09 18.57 4.32
C VAL A 57 -4.59 19.84 5.00
N LYS A 58 -5.91 20.05 4.96
CA LYS A 58 -6.61 21.13 5.66
C LYS A 58 -7.74 20.50 6.46
N ASP A 59 -7.92 20.92 7.72
CA ASP A 59 -8.92 20.34 8.62
C ASP A 59 -8.83 18.79 8.75
N GLY A 60 -7.62 18.25 8.54
CA GLY A 60 -7.35 16.81 8.62
C GLY A 60 -7.63 15.99 7.36
N TYR A 61 -8.04 16.61 6.24
CA TYR A 61 -8.31 15.87 4.99
C TYR A 61 -8.00 16.66 3.71
N ARG A 62 -7.96 15.94 2.59
CA ARG A 62 -7.76 16.42 1.21
C ARG A 62 -8.95 16.10 0.31
N MET A 63 -9.28 16.95 -0.66
CA MET A 63 -10.26 16.60 -1.71
C MET A 63 -9.62 15.86 -2.89
N TYR A 64 -8.30 15.91 -3.05
CA TYR A 64 -7.58 15.44 -4.22
C TYR A 64 -8.14 16.10 -5.49
N HIS A 65 -8.60 15.30 -6.45
CA HIS A 65 -9.25 15.79 -7.67
C HIS A 65 -10.78 15.80 -7.56
N GLY A 66 -11.33 15.47 -6.39
CA GLY A 66 -12.77 15.46 -6.13
C GLY A 66 -13.36 16.87 -6.02
N GLU A 67 -14.64 16.99 -6.41
CA GLU A 67 -15.40 18.25 -6.29
C GLU A 67 -16.39 18.22 -5.12
N GLU A 68 -17.22 17.18 -5.07
CA GLU A 68 -18.20 16.95 -3.99
C GLU A 68 -17.80 15.75 -3.13
N VAL A 69 -17.45 14.65 -3.80
CA VAL A 69 -16.85 13.46 -3.18
C VAL A 69 -15.34 13.53 -3.40
N PRO A 70 -14.51 13.40 -2.34
CA PRO A 70 -13.06 13.33 -2.48
C PRO A 70 -12.62 12.16 -3.37
N GLY A 71 -11.43 12.26 -3.96
CA GLY A 71 -10.79 11.13 -4.66
C GLY A 71 -10.28 11.49 -6.04
N PHE A 72 -10.25 10.49 -6.92
CA PHE A 72 -9.61 10.52 -8.22
C PHE A 72 -10.67 10.23 -9.30
N PRO A 73 -11.21 11.27 -9.97
CA PRO A 73 -12.07 11.12 -11.15
C PRO A 73 -11.35 10.38 -12.28
N VAL A 74 -12.03 10.20 -13.42
CA VAL A 74 -11.52 9.43 -14.56
C VAL A 74 -10.10 9.83 -14.95
N HIS A 75 -9.18 8.87 -14.87
CA HIS A 75 -7.81 9.02 -15.30
C HIS A 75 -7.30 7.71 -15.94
N PRO A 76 -6.35 7.77 -16.89
CA PRO A 76 -5.79 6.59 -17.51
C PRO A 76 -4.65 6.00 -16.67
N HIS A 77 -4.31 4.74 -16.90
CA HIS A 77 -3.03 4.09 -16.58
C HIS A 77 -2.60 3.16 -17.71
N ARG A 78 -1.29 2.93 -17.89
CA ARG A 78 -0.74 1.95 -18.85
C ARG A 78 0.63 1.42 -18.42
N GLY A 79 0.86 0.12 -18.62
CA GLY A 79 2.17 -0.51 -18.57
C GLY A 79 2.64 -0.97 -17.19
N PHE A 80 1.76 -0.90 -16.18
CA PHE A 80 2.01 -1.34 -14.80
C PHE A 80 0.69 -1.77 -14.13
N GLU A 81 0.77 -2.10 -12.85
CA GLU A 81 -0.35 -2.52 -12.02
C GLU A 81 -0.54 -1.57 -10.83
N THR A 82 -1.78 -1.37 -10.40
CA THR A 82 -2.13 -0.66 -9.18
C THR A 82 -2.65 -1.64 -8.13
N VAL A 83 -2.10 -1.58 -6.93
CA VAL A 83 -2.57 -2.33 -5.76
C VAL A 83 -3.06 -1.31 -4.73
N THR A 84 -4.37 -1.23 -4.55
CA THR A 84 -5.02 -0.31 -3.61
C THR A 84 -5.43 -1.09 -2.37
N VAL A 85 -4.76 -0.82 -1.24
CA VAL A 85 -4.98 -1.51 0.05
C VAL A 85 -5.73 -0.57 0.98
N VAL A 86 -7.01 -0.84 1.23
CA VAL A 86 -7.87 0.08 2.01
C VAL A 86 -8.01 -0.44 3.43
N THR A 87 -7.28 0.14 4.38
CA THR A 87 -7.30 -0.30 5.78
C THR A 87 -8.42 0.33 6.60
N GLU A 88 -8.88 1.52 6.22
CA GLU A 88 -10.02 2.20 6.83
C GLU A 88 -10.75 3.02 5.76
N GLY A 89 -12.07 3.09 5.85
CA GLY A 89 -12.92 3.80 4.91
C GLY A 89 -13.34 2.94 3.72
N TYR A 90 -13.74 3.60 2.63
CA TYR A 90 -14.25 2.95 1.42
C TYR A 90 -13.76 3.67 0.17
N VAL A 91 -13.65 2.90 -0.91
CA VAL A 91 -13.35 3.38 -2.26
C VAL A 91 -14.44 2.88 -3.20
N ASP A 92 -15.01 3.80 -3.99
CA ASP A 92 -15.85 3.50 -5.14
C ASP A 92 -14.99 3.50 -6.40
N HIS A 93 -14.90 2.34 -7.04
CA HIS A 93 -14.21 2.15 -8.31
C HIS A 93 -15.19 2.07 -9.48
N PHE A 94 -14.80 2.63 -10.62
CA PHE A 94 -15.33 2.19 -11.91
C PHE A 94 -14.25 2.26 -12.99
N ASP A 95 -14.37 1.42 -14.02
CA ASP A 95 -13.43 1.44 -15.14
C ASP A 95 -14.06 1.29 -16.53
N SER A 96 -13.22 1.52 -17.52
CA SER A 96 -13.54 1.44 -18.95
C SER A 96 -13.87 0.03 -19.47
N LEU A 97 -13.64 -1.02 -18.67
CA LEU A 97 -14.09 -2.39 -18.98
C LEU A 97 -15.50 -2.66 -18.43
N GLY A 98 -16.08 -1.68 -17.72
CA GLY A 98 -17.42 -1.77 -17.15
C GLY A 98 -17.44 -2.39 -15.75
N ALA A 99 -16.28 -2.63 -15.14
CA ALA A 99 -16.25 -3.04 -13.74
C ALA A 99 -16.49 -1.84 -12.84
N TYR A 100 -17.27 -2.06 -11.78
CA TYR A 100 -17.54 -1.06 -10.76
C TYR A 100 -17.80 -1.76 -9.43
N GLY A 101 -17.55 -1.06 -8.33
CA GLY A 101 -17.79 -1.61 -7.01
C GLY A 101 -17.32 -0.69 -5.89
N ARG A 102 -17.81 -0.96 -4.70
CA ARG A 102 -17.32 -0.37 -3.45
C ARG A 102 -16.53 -1.42 -2.69
N TYR A 103 -15.36 -1.06 -2.20
CA TYR A 103 -14.51 -1.93 -1.38
C TYR A 103 -13.85 -1.13 -0.26
N GLY A 104 -13.43 -1.78 0.82
CA GLY A 104 -12.83 -1.09 1.96
C GLY A 104 -12.55 -2.00 3.15
N GLN A 105 -12.21 -1.39 4.30
CA GLN A 105 -12.15 -2.09 5.60
C GLN A 105 -11.25 -3.36 5.62
N GLY A 106 -10.15 -3.33 4.88
CA GLY A 106 -9.17 -4.41 4.74
C GLY A 106 -9.08 -4.98 3.32
N ASP A 107 -10.05 -4.66 2.46
CA ASP A 107 -10.06 -5.15 1.07
C ASP A 107 -8.89 -4.57 0.26
N VAL A 108 -8.45 -5.36 -0.73
CA VAL A 108 -7.43 -4.95 -1.69
C VAL A 108 -7.98 -5.08 -3.10
N GLN A 109 -7.81 -4.02 -3.89
CA GLN A 109 -7.98 -4.09 -5.34
C GLN A 109 -6.60 -4.22 -6.00
N TRP A 110 -6.42 -5.21 -6.85
CA TRP A 110 -5.23 -5.38 -7.67
C TRP A 110 -5.62 -5.28 -9.15
N MET A 111 -5.28 -4.16 -9.80
CA MET A 111 -5.58 -3.91 -11.20
C MET A 111 -4.30 -3.94 -12.05
N THR A 112 -4.27 -4.82 -13.03
CA THR A 112 -3.28 -4.80 -14.12
C THR A 112 -3.76 -3.85 -15.20
N ALA A 113 -3.11 -2.70 -15.39
CA ALA A 113 -3.53 -1.74 -16.42
C ALA A 113 -3.12 -2.20 -17.84
N GLY A 114 -1.99 -2.92 -17.97
CA GLY A 114 -1.52 -3.50 -19.23
C GLY A 114 -1.50 -2.48 -20.38
N LYS A 115 -2.12 -2.83 -21.52
CA LYS A 115 -2.25 -1.96 -22.71
C LYS A 115 -3.06 -0.68 -22.48
N GLY A 116 -3.76 -0.54 -21.36
CA GLY A 116 -4.38 0.69 -20.91
C GLY A 116 -5.77 0.49 -20.31
N CYS A 117 -6.01 1.16 -19.18
CA CYS A 117 -7.31 1.23 -18.51
C CYS A 117 -7.60 2.69 -18.14
N GLN A 118 -8.84 3.14 -18.33
CA GLN A 118 -9.32 4.37 -17.70
C GLN A 118 -10.22 3.99 -16.53
N HIS A 119 -10.02 4.63 -15.39
CA HIS A 119 -10.78 4.33 -14.18
C HIS A 119 -10.93 5.55 -13.27
N ALA A 120 -11.79 5.44 -12.27
CA ALA A 120 -11.91 6.42 -11.19
C ALA A 120 -11.98 5.70 -9.84
N GLU A 121 -11.44 6.36 -8.81
CA GLU A 121 -11.40 5.89 -7.43
C GLU A 121 -11.88 7.03 -6.52
N MET A 122 -13.16 7.02 -6.15
CA MET A 122 -13.80 8.05 -5.32
C MET A 122 -13.93 7.58 -3.87
N PHE A 123 -13.90 8.50 -2.91
CA PHE A 123 -13.92 8.19 -1.47
C PHE A 123 -15.25 8.62 -0.84
N PRO A 124 -16.28 7.76 -0.89
CA PRO A 124 -17.61 8.11 -0.41
C PRO A 124 -17.66 8.27 1.12
N LEU A 125 -18.24 9.36 1.59
CA LEU A 125 -18.55 9.59 3.01
C LEU A 125 -19.90 8.95 3.34
N VAL A 126 -19.88 7.66 3.65
CA VAL A 126 -21.08 6.81 3.81
C VAL A 126 -21.88 7.08 5.08
N HIS A 127 -21.34 7.82 6.05
CA HIS A 127 -21.98 8.13 7.31
C HIS A 127 -22.33 9.61 7.44
N GLU A 128 -23.62 9.93 7.60
CA GLU A 128 -24.12 11.30 7.75
C GLU A 128 -24.06 11.83 9.20
N ASN A 129 -23.87 10.96 10.18
CA ASN A 129 -23.95 11.30 11.61
C ASN A 129 -22.65 11.08 12.40
N LYS A 130 -21.58 10.62 11.73
CA LYS A 130 -20.26 10.39 12.33
C LYS A 130 -19.16 10.53 11.27
N PRO A 131 -17.89 10.71 11.68
CA PRO A 131 -16.76 10.80 10.75
C PRO A 131 -16.62 9.58 9.81
N ASN A 132 -15.97 9.79 8.67
CA ASN A 132 -15.69 8.79 7.63
C ASN A 132 -14.18 8.72 7.34
N PRO A 133 -13.35 8.33 8.31
CA PRO A 133 -11.90 8.27 8.09
C PRO A 133 -11.54 7.38 6.91
N LEU A 134 -10.47 7.76 6.21
CA LEU A 134 -9.88 7.00 5.12
C LEU A 134 -8.41 6.73 5.45
N ASN A 135 -8.00 5.47 5.31
CA ASN A 135 -6.61 5.07 5.41
C ASN A 135 -6.33 4.01 4.34
N LEU A 136 -5.57 4.36 3.30
CA LEU A 136 -5.22 3.42 2.23
C LEU A 136 -3.80 3.62 1.69
N PHE A 137 -3.28 2.57 1.06
CA PHE A 137 -2.04 2.59 0.30
C PHE A 137 -2.33 2.40 -1.18
N GLN A 138 -1.77 3.26 -2.01
CA GLN A 138 -1.77 3.11 -3.47
C GLN A 138 -0.38 2.69 -3.92
N ILE A 139 -0.17 1.41 -4.22
CA ILE A 139 1.12 0.86 -4.63
C ILE A 139 1.10 0.61 -6.15
N TRP A 140 2.14 1.04 -6.86
CA TRP A 140 2.32 0.70 -8.28
C TRP A 140 3.41 -0.34 -8.44
N LEU A 141 3.07 -1.46 -9.06
CA LEU A 141 4.00 -2.54 -9.39
C LEU A 141 4.22 -2.55 -10.91
N ASN A 142 5.47 -2.46 -11.35
CA ASN A 142 5.77 -2.45 -12.78
C ASN A 142 5.46 -3.80 -13.44
N LEU A 143 5.10 -3.78 -14.73
CA LEU A 143 5.06 -4.98 -15.55
C LEU A 143 6.37 -5.11 -16.34
N PRO A 144 6.88 -6.34 -16.54
CA PRO A 144 7.99 -6.57 -17.47
C PRO A 144 7.56 -6.23 -18.89
N LYS A 145 8.51 -5.88 -19.75
CA LYS A 145 8.30 -5.43 -21.14
C LYS A 145 7.34 -6.32 -21.91
N GLN A 146 7.48 -7.64 -21.76
CA GLN A 146 6.64 -8.62 -22.43
C GLN A 146 5.15 -8.53 -22.03
N ASN A 147 4.85 -8.04 -20.83
CA ASN A 147 3.49 -7.98 -20.28
C ASN A 147 2.91 -6.56 -20.30
N LYS A 148 3.66 -5.52 -20.70
CA LYS A 148 3.15 -4.13 -20.74
C LYS A 148 1.95 -3.90 -21.66
N PHE A 149 1.65 -4.83 -22.57
CA PHE A 149 0.54 -4.75 -23.52
C PHE A 149 -0.52 -5.85 -23.36
N VAL A 150 -0.55 -6.55 -22.23
CA VAL A 150 -1.64 -7.50 -21.92
C VAL A 150 -2.98 -6.77 -21.79
N ASN A 151 -4.08 -7.52 -21.86
CA ASN A 151 -5.39 -6.95 -21.59
C ASN A 151 -5.46 -6.49 -20.12
N PRO A 152 -6.13 -5.37 -19.82
CA PRO A 152 -6.32 -4.99 -18.43
C PRO A 152 -7.14 -6.05 -17.71
N ALA A 153 -6.81 -6.27 -16.45
CA ALA A 153 -7.49 -7.19 -15.57
C ALA A 153 -7.56 -6.58 -14.19
N TYR A 154 -8.55 -6.97 -13.40
CA TYR A 154 -8.59 -6.62 -11.98
C TYR A 154 -8.95 -7.85 -11.17
N LYS A 155 -8.50 -7.84 -9.92
CA LYS A 155 -8.81 -8.85 -8.93
C LYS A 155 -9.12 -8.17 -7.60
N MET A 156 -10.27 -8.51 -7.03
CA MET A 156 -10.58 -8.17 -5.65
C MET A 156 -10.02 -9.25 -4.74
N LEU A 157 -9.31 -8.82 -3.70
CA LEU A 157 -8.91 -9.65 -2.58
C LEU A 157 -9.71 -9.14 -1.38
N TRP A 158 -10.76 -9.88 -1.01
CA TRP A 158 -11.62 -9.52 0.11
C TRP A 158 -10.92 -9.80 1.43
N HIS A 159 -11.06 -8.90 2.40
CA HIS A 159 -10.31 -8.99 3.66
C HIS A 159 -10.49 -10.33 4.39
N GLU A 160 -11.66 -10.95 4.28
CA GLU A 160 -11.97 -12.26 4.87
C GLU A 160 -11.19 -13.42 4.24
N ASP A 161 -10.73 -13.26 3.01
CA ASP A 161 -9.97 -14.26 2.26
C ASP A 161 -8.46 -14.03 2.35
N ILE A 162 -8.02 -12.79 2.62
CA ILE A 162 -6.60 -12.45 2.71
C ILE A 162 -6.02 -13.13 3.97
N PRO A 163 -4.96 -13.96 3.83
CA PRO A 163 -4.38 -14.64 4.97
C PRO A 163 -3.86 -13.67 6.03
N LEU A 164 -4.24 -13.92 7.27
CA LEU A 164 -3.76 -13.22 8.46
C LEU A 164 -2.92 -14.18 9.29
N VAL A 165 -1.63 -13.92 9.42
CA VAL A 165 -0.72 -14.67 10.29
C VAL A 165 -0.61 -13.94 11.62
N GLU A 166 -0.99 -14.60 12.71
CA GLU A 166 -0.75 -14.10 14.07
C GLU A 166 0.50 -14.76 14.66
N GLU A 167 1.47 -13.95 15.07
CA GLU A 167 2.65 -14.39 15.81
C GLU A 167 2.56 -13.93 17.26
N VAL A 168 2.93 -14.82 18.19
CA VAL A 168 2.89 -14.55 19.63
C VAL A 168 4.30 -14.60 20.18
N SER A 169 4.76 -13.48 20.72
CA SER A 169 6.05 -13.36 21.40
C SER A 169 6.05 -14.09 22.74
N THR A 170 7.24 -14.38 23.29
CA THR A 170 7.39 -15.11 24.57
C THR A 170 6.73 -14.43 25.76
N ASN A 171 6.55 -13.11 25.70
CA ASN A 171 5.85 -12.29 26.69
C ASN A 171 4.32 -12.23 26.47
N GLY A 172 3.78 -12.96 25.49
CA GLY A 172 2.35 -13.03 25.16
C GLY A 172 1.81 -11.91 24.28
N THR A 173 2.64 -10.92 23.92
CA THR A 173 2.27 -9.86 22.97
C THR A 173 2.22 -10.39 21.54
N LYS A 174 1.37 -9.78 20.71
CA LYS A 174 1.08 -10.29 19.38
C LYS A 174 1.57 -9.37 18.26
N ALA A 175 1.85 -9.99 17.13
CA ALA A 175 1.93 -9.30 15.85
C ALA A 175 0.98 -9.97 14.85
N ALA A 176 0.36 -9.17 14.00
CA ALA A 176 -0.57 -9.61 12.96
C ALA A 176 -0.03 -9.19 11.60
N ILE A 177 0.13 -10.14 10.70
CA ILE A 177 0.69 -9.97 9.36
C ILE A 177 -0.39 -10.31 8.33
N THR A 178 -0.88 -9.30 7.62
CA THR A 178 -1.80 -9.47 6.49
C THR A 178 -0.99 -9.72 5.22
N VAL A 179 -1.16 -10.90 4.62
CA VAL A 179 -0.34 -11.39 3.50
C VAL A 179 -1.04 -11.13 2.16
N ILE A 180 -0.80 -9.93 1.60
CA ILE A 180 -1.46 -9.46 0.36
C ILE A 180 -0.79 -10.06 -0.88
N ALA A 181 0.54 -10.15 -0.87
CA ALA A 181 1.33 -10.83 -1.90
C ALA A 181 2.51 -11.59 -1.26
N GLY A 182 2.95 -12.67 -1.89
CA GLY A 182 4.10 -13.46 -1.44
C GLY A 182 3.71 -14.53 -0.41
N GLN A 183 4.64 -14.83 0.49
CA GLN A 183 4.49 -15.87 1.51
C GLN A 183 5.15 -15.45 2.81
N TRP A 184 4.47 -15.69 3.94
CA TRP A 184 4.99 -15.42 5.27
C TRP A 184 4.97 -16.70 6.11
N HIS A 185 6.14 -17.19 6.53
CA HIS A 185 6.30 -18.41 7.35
C HIS A 185 5.46 -19.61 6.88
N GLY A 186 5.43 -19.87 5.57
CA GLY A 186 4.67 -20.97 4.99
C GLY A 186 3.26 -20.59 4.52
N GLN A 187 2.68 -19.50 5.02
CA GLN A 187 1.35 -19.03 4.62
C GLN A 187 1.44 -18.18 3.35
N ALA A 188 0.92 -18.71 2.23
CA ALA A 188 0.92 -18.02 0.94
C ALA A 188 -0.28 -17.09 0.80
N ALA A 189 -0.08 -15.96 0.11
CA ALA A 189 -1.14 -15.05 -0.33
C ALA A 189 -2.11 -15.73 -1.30
N ILE A 190 -3.26 -15.09 -1.53
CA ILE A 190 -4.10 -15.36 -2.69
C ILE A 190 -3.27 -15.04 -3.95
N ALA A 191 -3.42 -15.83 -5.00
CA ALA A 191 -2.74 -15.57 -6.27
C ALA A 191 -2.97 -14.12 -6.75
N PRO A 192 -1.98 -13.43 -7.33
CA PRO A 192 -2.13 -12.06 -7.81
C PRO A 192 -2.99 -12.00 -9.09
N ALA A 193 -3.10 -10.82 -9.69
CA ALA A 193 -3.68 -10.65 -11.01
C ALA A 193 -2.87 -11.41 -12.09
N PRO A 194 -3.50 -11.86 -13.20
CA PRO A 194 -2.80 -12.49 -14.32
C PRO A 194 -1.68 -11.60 -14.87
N ASP A 195 -0.62 -12.20 -15.41
CA ASP A 195 0.52 -11.52 -16.04
C ASP A 195 1.33 -10.56 -15.12
N SER A 196 0.99 -10.51 -13.83
CA SER A 196 1.72 -9.76 -12.81
C SER A 196 3.15 -10.28 -12.65
N TRP A 197 4.08 -9.38 -12.31
CA TRP A 197 5.42 -9.78 -11.85
C TRP A 197 5.36 -10.71 -10.63
N ALA A 198 4.32 -10.55 -9.80
CA ALA A 198 4.06 -11.38 -8.63
C ALA A 198 3.58 -12.81 -8.96
N ALA A 199 3.18 -13.08 -10.21
CA ALA A 199 2.65 -14.40 -10.59
C ALA A 199 3.74 -15.49 -10.62
N ASP A 200 5.01 -15.11 -10.80
CA ASP A 200 6.15 -16.02 -10.66
C ASP A 200 6.72 -15.92 -9.23
N SER A 201 6.61 -17.00 -8.46
CA SER A 201 7.08 -17.05 -7.08
C SER A 201 8.60 -16.82 -6.94
N SER A 202 9.39 -17.07 -8.00
CA SER A 202 10.83 -16.80 -7.99
C SER A 202 11.17 -15.30 -8.00
N ASN A 203 10.19 -14.43 -8.30
CA ASN A 203 10.36 -12.99 -8.22
C ASN A 203 10.16 -12.44 -6.80
N HIS A 204 9.77 -13.28 -5.84
CA HIS A 204 9.67 -12.93 -4.41
C HIS A 204 8.87 -11.65 -4.13
N VAL A 205 7.81 -11.38 -4.92
CA VAL A 205 6.99 -10.19 -4.68
C VAL A 205 6.19 -10.35 -3.38
N GLY A 206 6.53 -9.53 -2.40
CA GLY A 206 5.92 -9.45 -1.09
C GLY A 206 5.27 -8.10 -0.86
N ILE A 207 4.01 -8.13 -0.42
CA ILE A 207 3.26 -6.97 0.06
C ILE A 207 2.61 -7.40 1.37
N PHE A 208 3.08 -6.83 2.48
CA PHE A 208 2.62 -7.21 3.81
C PHE A 208 2.26 -5.99 4.63
N LEU A 209 1.07 -5.98 5.22
CA LEU A 209 0.77 -5.07 6.33
C LEU A 209 1.07 -5.78 7.64
N ILE A 210 1.82 -5.12 8.50
CA ILE A 210 2.28 -5.67 9.76
C ILE A 210 1.82 -4.74 10.88
N ARG A 211 1.00 -5.26 11.79
CA ARG A 211 0.67 -4.61 13.06
C ARG A 211 1.39 -5.34 14.17
N MET A 212 2.20 -4.61 14.93
CA MET A 212 2.93 -5.14 16.08
C MET A 212 2.37 -4.49 17.35
N GLU A 213 1.91 -5.28 18.31
CA GLU A 213 1.60 -4.77 19.65
C GLU A 213 2.88 -4.26 20.33
N ALA A 214 2.74 -3.37 21.31
CA ALA A 214 3.88 -2.92 22.13
C ALA A 214 4.64 -4.13 22.74
N GLY A 215 5.96 -4.17 22.55
CA GLY A 215 6.81 -5.23 23.08
C GLY A 215 6.76 -6.57 22.34
N SER A 216 6.04 -6.67 21.21
CA SER A 216 6.09 -7.84 20.32
C SER A 216 7.34 -7.86 19.46
N SER A 217 7.66 -9.03 18.94
CA SER A 217 8.80 -9.28 18.06
C SER A 217 8.37 -10.20 16.92
N ILE A 218 8.86 -9.92 15.71
CA ILE A 218 8.68 -10.75 14.52
C ILE A 218 10.03 -10.99 13.86
N THR A 219 10.11 -12.05 13.05
CA THR A 219 11.26 -12.28 12.16
C THR A 219 10.79 -12.24 10.72
N VAL A 220 11.32 -11.30 9.94
CA VAL A 220 11.15 -11.25 8.48
C VAL A 220 12.12 -12.27 7.88
N PRO A 221 11.66 -13.31 7.16
CA PRO A 221 12.56 -14.35 6.63
C PRO A 221 13.45 -13.82 5.49
N ALA A 222 14.62 -14.43 5.30
CA ALA A 222 15.44 -14.22 4.11
C ALA A 222 14.69 -14.66 2.83
N ILE A 223 14.87 -13.94 1.73
CA ILE A 223 14.31 -14.29 0.42
C ILE A 223 15.38 -14.50 -0.64
N SER A 224 16.32 -13.57 -0.80
CA SER A 224 17.30 -13.57 -1.89
C SER A 224 18.35 -12.48 -1.67
N SER A 225 19.54 -12.64 -2.26
CA SER A 225 20.61 -11.63 -2.27
C SER A 225 20.45 -10.50 -3.27
N THR A 226 19.49 -10.59 -4.18
CA THR A 226 19.28 -9.59 -5.24
C THR A 226 17.98 -8.82 -5.11
N ALA A 227 17.04 -9.31 -4.30
CA ALA A 227 15.77 -8.64 -4.05
C ALA A 227 15.96 -7.30 -3.34
N ASN A 228 15.14 -6.31 -3.71
CA ASN A 228 15.00 -5.09 -2.91
C ASN A 228 14.00 -5.35 -1.78
N ARG A 229 14.31 -4.87 -0.57
CA ARG A 229 13.45 -4.98 0.61
C ARG A 229 13.36 -3.65 1.33
N ASN A 230 12.14 -3.15 1.46
CA ASN A 230 11.85 -1.86 2.06
C ASN A 230 10.75 -2.00 3.10
N LEU A 231 11.07 -1.63 4.33
CA LEU A 231 10.13 -1.53 5.44
C LEU A 231 9.72 -0.07 5.63
N TYR A 232 8.43 0.22 5.49
CA TYR A 232 7.87 1.54 5.69
C TYR A 232 7.16 1.59 7.04
N PHE A 233 7.77 2.28 8.01
CA PHE A 233 7.21 2.47 9.32
C PHE A 233 6.31 3.71 9.34
N TYR A 234 5.01 3.50 9.08
CA TYR A 234 4.08 4.59 8.79
C TYR A 234 3.30 5.09 10.00
N SER A 235 3.15 4.29 11.06
CA SER A 235 2.49 4.74 12.29
C SER A 235 3.03 4.00 13.52
N GLY A 236 3.27 4.73 14.61
CA GLY A 236 3.87 4.22 15.86
C GLY A 236 5.06 5.06 16.32
N ASP A 237 5.56 4.78 17.53
CA ASP A 237 6.66 5.55 18.14
C ASP A 237 8.04 5.05 17.66
N SER A 238 8.36 3.80 17.97
CA SER A 238 9.67 3.24 17.68
C SER A 238 9.68 1.71 17.57
N ILE A 239 10.58 1.23 16.72
CA ILE A 239 10.97 -0.18 16.58
C ILE A 239 12.49 -0.32 16.76
N GLN A 240 12.97 -1.54 16.98
CA GLN A 240 14.39 -1.87 17.02
C GLN A 240 14.73 -2.94 16.00
N ILE A 241 15.80 -2.71 15.23
CA ILE A 241 16.32 -3.64 14.21
C ILE A 241 17.84 -3.67 14.35
N ALA A 242 18.44 -4.85 14.47
CA ALA A 242 19.88 -5.02 14.62
C ALA A 242 20.52 -4.13 15.73
N GLY A 243 19.78 -3.91 16.83
CA GLY A 243 20.20 -3.05 17.94
C GLY A 243 19.97 -1.54 17.72
N GLU A 244 19.63 -1.09 16.51
CA GLU A 244 19.33 0.31 16.21
C GLU A 244 17.87 0.63 16.50
N LYS A 245 17.63 1.71 17.26
CA LYS A 245 16.29 2.23 17.53
C LYS A 245 15.87 3.18 16.40
N ILE A 246 14.77 2.85 15.74
CA ILE A 246 14.24 3.60 14.59
C ILE A 246 12.90 4.20 14.98
N ALA A 247 12.74 5.51 14.76
CA ALA A 247 11.48 6.22 15.03
C ALA A 247 10.47 6.04 13.88
N GLY A 248 9.20 6.35 14.17
CA GLY A 248 8.14 6.41 13.17
C GLY A 248 8.43 7.35 11.98
N SER A 249 7.66 7.15 10.92
CA SER A 249 7.76 7.89 9.66
C SER A 249 9.11 7.74 8.98
N ASN A 250 9.65 6.53 8.93
CA ASN A 250 10.87 6.20 8.19
C ASN A 250 10.66 5.02 7.25
N ARG A 251 11.32 5.07 6.09
CA ARG A 251 11.61 3.96 5.20
C ARG A 251 12.97 3.40 5.61
N ILE A 252 13.04 2.08 5.77
CA ILE A 252 14.26 1.34 6.08
C ILE A 252 14.52 0.37 4.94
N LYS A 253 15.61 0.60 4.20
CA LYS A 253 16.11 -0.37 3.23
C LYS A 253 16.86 -1.44 4.00
N LEU A 254 16.37 -2.67 3.92
CA LEU A 254 16.91 -3.82 4.64
C LEU A 254 17.64 -4.76 3.68
N ALA A 255 18.59 -5.51 4.20
CA ALA A 255 19.11 -6.68 3.51
C ALA A 255 17.99 -7.72 3.32
N SER A 256 18.00 -8.42 2.18
CA SER A 256 16.98 -9.41 1.80
C SER A 256 17.49 -10.86 1.88
N ASP A 257 18.79 -11.07 2.10
CA ASP A 257 19.46 -12.39 2.12
C ASP A 257 19.66 -12.98 3.52
N GLN A 258 19.05 -12.38 4.53
CA GLN A 258 19.12 -12.84 5.91
C GLN A 258 17.80 -12.59 6.62
N ASP A 259 17.56 -13.40 7.66
CA ASP A 259 16.45 -13.20 8.56
C ASP A 259 16.66 -11.91 9.38
N ILE A 260 15.61 -11.12 9.53
CA ILE A 260 15.66 -9.84 10.23
C ILE A 260 14.62 -9.82 11.33
N THR A 261 15.08 -9.80 12.57
CA THR A 261 14.23 -9.56 13.72
C THR A 261 13.88 -8.07 13.83
N ILE A 262 12.59 -7.79 14.03
CA ILE A 262 12.05 -6.47 14.30
C ILE A 262 11.38 -6.55 15.66
N ASP A 263 11.82 -5.71 16.60
CA ASP A 263 11.22 -5.61 17.93
C ASP A 263 10.41 -4.32 18.04
N SER A 264 9.18 -4.46 18.51
CA SER A 264 8.27 -3.34 18.77
C SER A 264 8.66 -2.63 20.07
N GLY A 265 8.60 -1.30 20.05
CA GLY A 265 8.83 -0.47 21.22
C GLY A 265 7.68 -0.50 22.24
N LYS A 266 7.38 0.66 22.82
CA LYS A 266 6.38 0.80 23.91
C LYS A 266 4.96 1.10 23.44
N SER A 267 4.74 1.19 22.13
CA SER A 267 3.44 1.44 21.51
C SER A 267 3.17 0.40 20.45
N ASP A 268 1.92 0.28 20.03
CA ASP A 268 1.60 -0.42 18.78
C ASP A 268 2.32 0.27 17.62
N ASN A 269 2.80 -0.54 16.68
CA ASN A 269 3.53 -0.09 15.49
C ASN A 269 2.92 -0.73 14.24
N TYR A 270 2.88 0.04 13.16
CA TYR A 270 2.25 -0.32 11.90
C TYR A 270 3.26 -0.12 10.77
N LEU A 271 3.49 -1.19 10.02
CA LEU A 271 4.53 -1.27 9.00
C LEU A 271 3.93 -1.79 7.69
N LEU A 272 4.41 -1.27 6.57
CA LEU A 272 4.23 -1.88 5.25
C LEU A 272 5.58 -2.44 4.81
N LEU A 273 5.66 -3.74 4.55
CA LEU A 273 6.85 -4.37 3.97
C LEU A 273 6.60 -4.59 2.48
N LEU A 274 7.48 -4.01 1.65
CA LEU A 274 7.52 -4.24 0.21
C LEU A 274 8.85 -4.86 -0.17
N GLU A 275 8.80 -5.99 -0.85
CA GLU A 275 9.98 -6.71 -1.33
C GLU A 275 9.74 -7.40 -2.65
N ALA A 276 10.78 -7.53 -3.46
CA ALA A 276 10.75 -8.27 -4.73
C ALA A 276 12.13 -8.31 -5.39
N GLU A 277 12.33 -9.30 -6.24
CA GLU A 277 13.36 -9.26 -7.27
C GLU A 277 13.11 -8.11 -8.26
N PRO A 278 14.15 -7.37 -8.64
CA PRO A 278 14.00 -6.36 -9.66
C PRO A 278 13.78 -6.99 -11.05
N ILE A 279 12.91 -6.38 -11.84
CA ILE A 279 12.70 -6.67 -13.26
C ILE A 279 13.97 -6.39 -14.08
N ASN A 280 14.82 -5.46 -13.64
CA ASN A 280 16.07 -5.08 -14.32
C ASN A 280 15.91 -4.61 -15.78
N GLU A 281 14.78 -3.97 -16.09
CA GLU A 281 14.52 -3.31 -17.36
C GLU A 281 14.52 -1.79 -17.20
N PRO A 282 14.81 -1.01 -18.27
CA PRO A 282 14.64 0.43 -18.25
C PRO A 282 13.19 0.81 -17.88
N VAL A 283 13.05 1.90 -17.13
CA VAL A 283 11.75 2.45 -16.74
C VAL A 283 11.64 3.89 -17.25
N VAL A 284 10.68 4.15 -18.14
CA VAL A 284 10.36 5.50 -18.60
C VAL A 284 8.96 5.88 -18.13
N LYS A 285 8.86 6.88 -17.26
CA LYS A 285 7.60 7.37 -16.70
C LYS A 285 7.23 8.74 -17.28
N TYR A 286 6.00 8.87 -17.77
CA TYR A 286 5.39 10.15 -18.12
C TYR A 286 3.97 10.20 -17.55
N GLY A 287 3.81 10.80 -16.37
CA GLY A 287 2.55 10.83 -15.65
C GLY A 287 2.02 9.41 -15.36
N PRO A 288 0.82 9.03 -15.86
CA PRO A 288 0.21 7.73 -15.64
C PRO A 288 0.65 6.63 -16.63
N PHE A 289 1.71 6.87 -17.41
CA PHE A 289 2.23 5.91 -18.36
C PHE A 289 3.64 5.48 -17.96
N VAL A 290 3.85 4.17 -17.83
CA VAL A 290 5.17 3.61 -17.53
C VAL A 290 5.52 2.52 -18.54
N MET A 291 6.50 2.81 -19.40
CA MET A 291 6.92 1.96 -20.51
C MET A 291 8.36 1.49 -20.38
#